data_AF-A0A522X573-F1
#
_entry.id   AF-A0A522X573-F1
#
_cell.length_a   1.000
_cell.length_b   1.000
_cell.length_c   1.000
_cell.angle_alpha   90.00
_cell.angle_beta   90.00
_cell.angle_gamma   90.00
#
_symmetry.space_group_name_H-M   'P 1'
#
loop_
_entity.id
_entity.type
_entity.pdbx_description
1 polymer ?
#
loop_
_entity_poly.entity_id
_entity_poly.type
_entity_poly.pdbx_seq_one_letter_code
_entity_poly.pdbx_strand_id
1 'polypeptide(L)'
;VMGYELSVASQSYLPSPTAIRPATHEQTEGLFAHLEKTLFEIGFFTTQNPARMMQRLRRLYARARLEPDEVNILRGILSVTTEYNARLKSRYQQENRDTQKHQ
;
A
#
# COMPACT_ATOMS: atom_id res chain seq x y z
N VAL A 1 50.86 -14.23 9.63
CA VAL A 1 50.78 -13.88 8.19
C VAL A 1 49.37 -14.09 7.63
N MET A 2 48.72 -15.25 7.81
CA MET A 2 47.34 -15.48 7.32
C MET A 2 46.28 -14.49 7.85
N GLY A 3 46.39 -14.02 9.10
CA GLY A 3 45.48 -13.00 9.64
C GLY A 3 45.68 -11.59 9.06
N TYR A 4 46.87 -11.29 8.53
CA TYR A 4 47.18 -9.97 7.94
C TYR A 4 46.57 -9.86 6.54
N GLU A 5 46.67 -10.92 5.71
CA GLU A 5 46.02 -11.00 4.40
C GLU A 5 44.49 -10.92 4.51
N LEU A 6 43.89 -11.58 5.51
CA LEU A 6 42.45 -11.54 5.74
C LEU A 6 41.96 -10.14 6.15
N SER A 7 42.74 -9.42 6.96
CA SER A 7 42.44 -8.03 7.36
C SER A 7 42.48 -7.08 6.16
N VAL A 8 43.51 -7.17 5.32
CA VAL A 8 43.68 -6.31 4.14
C VAL A 8 42.60 -6.57 3.08
N ALA A 9 42.16 -7.82 2.92
CA ALA A 9 41.01 -8.16 2.07
C ALA A 9 39.67 -7.68 2.65
N SER A 10 39.49 -7.78 3.97
CA SER A 10 38.26 -7.33 4.65
C SER A 10 38.06 -5.81 4.61
N GLN A 11 39.15 -5.03 4.54
CA GLN A 11 39.10 -3.57 4.47
C GLN A 11 38.58 -3.04 3.13
N SER A 12 38.59 -3.88 2.09
CA SER A 12 38.16 -3.55 0.72
C SER A 12 36.75 -4.07 0.38
N TYR A 13 36.15 -4.89 1.26
CA TYR A 13 34.77 -5.32 1.10
C TYR A 13 33.82 -4.26 1.66
N LEU A 14 33.65 -3.17 0.91
CA LEU A 14 32.46 -2.34 1.09
C LEU A 14 31.31 -3.08 0.40
N PRO A 15 30.29 -3.59 1.13
CA PRO A 15 29.10 -4.10 0.47
C PRO A 15 28.58 -2.97 -0.41
N SER A 16 28.51 -3.23 -1.73
CA SER A 16 27.95 -2.26 -2.67
C SER A 16 26.55 -1.91 -2.15
N PRO A 17 26.25 -0.64 -1.84
CA PRO A 17 24.92 -0.29 -1.38
C PRO A 17 23.95 -0.73 -2.46
N THR A 18 23.01 -1.60 -2.11
CA THR A 18 21.91 -1.97 -3.00
C THR A 18 21.30 -0.69 -3.53
N ALA A 19 21.35 -0.49 -4.84
CA ALA A 19 20.86 0.73 -5.45
C ALA A 19 19.33 0.76 -5.28
N ILE A 20 18.86 1.48 -4.26
CA ILE A 20 17.44 1.73 -4.01
C ILE A 20 16.88 2.39 -5.26
N ARG A 21 16.03 1.66 -5.99
CA ARG A 21 15.37 2.17 -7.18
C ARG A 21 13.96 2.59 -6.79
N PRO A 22 13.65 3.90 -6.76
CA PRO A 22 12.29 4.33 -6.48
C PRO A 22 11.34 3.81 -7.56
N ALA A 23 10.10 3.56 -7.16
CA ALA A 23 9.01 3.19 -8.02
C ALA A 23 8.81 4.23 -9.11
N THR A 24 8.36 3.77 -10.29
CA THR A 24 8.04 4.69 -11.38
C THR A 24 6.82 5.53 -11.02
N HIS A 25 6.70 6.70 -11.66
CA HIS A 25 5.53 7.56 -11.47
C HIS A 25 4.22 6.82 -11.75
N GLU A 26 4.19 6.00 -12.81
CA GLU A 26 3.04 5.17 -13.18
C GLU A 26 2.63 4.19 -12.05
N GLN A 27 3.62 3.53 -11.42
CA GLN A 27 3.35 2.63 -10.29
C GLN A 27 2.74 3.38 -9.10
N THR A 28 3.27 4.56 -8.79
CA THR A 28 2.76 5.39 -7.68
C THR A 28 1.36 5.94 -7.96
N GLU A 29 1.07 6.39 -9.19
CA GLU A 29 -0.28 6.86 -9.55
C GLU A 29 -1.29 5.72 -9.56
N GLY A 30 -0.90 4.52 -10.03
CA GLY A 30 -1.74 3.32 -9.94
C GLY A 30 -2.09 2.96 -8.49
N LEU A 31 -1.14 3.13 -7.56
CA LEU A 31 -1.39 2.98 -6.13
C LEU A 31 -2.38 4.04 -5.62
N PHE A 32 -2.20 5.32 -5.97
CA PHE A 32 -3.09 6.39 -5.50
C PHE A 32 -4.52 6.24 -6.03
N ALA A 33 -4.70 5.82 -7.28
CA ALA A 33 -6.02 5.54 -7.84
C ALA A 33 -6.72 4.39 -7.10
N HIS A 34 -5.99 3.30 -6.80
CA HIS A 34 -6.54 2.19 -6.03
C HIS A 34 -6.89 2.62 -4.60
N LEU A 35 -6.00 3.38 -3.94
CA LEU A 35 -6.19 3.90 -2.59
C LEU A 35 -7.45 4.77 -2.50
N GLU A 36 -7.65 5.70 -3.44
CA GLU A 36 -8.83 6.56 -3.49
C GLU A 36 -10.12 5.75 -3.58
N LYS A 37 -10.15 4.76 -4.49
CA LYS A 37 -11.28 3.85 -4.66
C LYS A 37 -11.58 3.07 -3.38
N THR A 38 -10.58 2.45 -2.76
CA THR A 38 -10.75 1.67 -1.54
C THR A 38 -11.25 2.56 -0.38
N LEU A 39 -10.67 3.75 -0.19
CA LEU A 39 -11.11 4.68 0.85
C LEU A 39 -12.55 5.15 0.66
N PHE A 40 -12.98 5.32 -0.60
CA PHE A 40 -14.37 5.62 -0.92
C PHE A 40 -15.29 4.44 -0.59
N GLU A 41 -14.93 3.22 -1.01
CA GLU A 41 -15.73 2.01 -0.79
C GLU A 41 -15.95 1.69 0.69
N ILE A 42 -14.95 1.94 1.55
CA ILE A 42 -15.06 1.72 3.00
C ILE A 42 -15.69 2.90 3.75
N GLY A 43 -16.07 3.98 3.07
CA GLY A 43 -16.73 5.14 3.69
C GLY A 43 -15.80 6.04 4.52
N PHE A 44 -14.50 6.04 4.24
CA PHE A 44 -13.53 6.86 5.00
C PHE A 44 -13.77 8.37 4.86
N PHE A 45 -14.35 8.81 3.74
CA PHE A 45 -14.55 10.23 3.43
C PHE A 45 -15.84 10.84 4.01
N THR A 46 -16.59 10.13 4.86
CA THR A 46 -17.93 10.57 5.34
C THR A 46 -17.99 12.01 5.84
N THR A 47 -16.91 12.53 6.45
CA THR A 47 -16.84 13.91 6.97
C THR A 47 -15.70 14.74 6.37
N GLN A 48 -14.94 14.19 5.43
CA GLN A 48 -13.69 14.80 4.95
C GLN A 48 -13.73 15.03 3.45
N ASN A 49 -13.18 16.16 2.99
CA ASN A 49 -13.05 16.43 1.56
C ASN A 49 -12.07 15.43 0.90
N PRO A 50 -12.53 14.56 -0.03
CA PRO A 50 -11.69 13.52 -0.61
C PRO A 50 -10.44 14.06 -1.29
N ALA A 51 -10.57 15.13 -2.09
CA ALA A 51 -9.47 15.71 -2.84
C ALA A 51 -8.35 16.25 -1.93
N ARG A 52 -8.73 16.96 -0.85
CA ARG A 52 -7.76 17.47 0.14
C ARG A 52 -7.04 16.33 0.86
N MET A 53 -7.74 15.25 1.19
CA MET A 53 -7.13 14.08 1.82
C MET A 53 -6.17 13.38 0.86
N MET A 54 -6.58 13.14 -0.39
CA MET A 54 -5.72 12.54 -1.40
C MET A 54 -4.46 13.35 -1.67
N GLN A 55 -4.55 14.68 -1.69
CA GLN A 55 -3.36 15.55 -1.78
C GLN A 55 -2.40 15.35 -0.59
N ARG A 56 -2.92 15.20 0.64
CA ARG A 56 -2.09 14.93 1.83
C ARG A 56 -1.43 13.55 1.74
N LEU A 57 -2.15 12.53 1.31
CA LEU A 57 -1.63 11.17 1.13
C LEU A 57 -0.54 11.13 0.05
N ARG A 58 -0.77 11.77 -1.11
CA ARG A 58 0.25 11.88 -2.17
C ARG A 58 1.54 12.53 -1.65
N ARG A 59 1.43 13.64 -0.90
CA ARG A 59 2.60 14.29 -0.26
C ARG A 59 3.28 13.41 0.79
N LEU A 60 2.53 12.59 1.52
CA LEU A 60 3.09 11.67 2.49
C LEU A 60 3.95 10.60 1.80
N TYR A 61 3.39 9.91 0.81
CA TYR A 61 4.10 8.84 0.10
C TYR A 61 5.22 9.35 -0.81
N ALA A 62 5.08 10.55 -1.39
CA ALA A 62 6.16 11.16 -2.17
C ALA A 62 7.44 11.40 -1.34
N ARG A 63 7.30 11.69 -0.04
CA ARG A 63 8.45 11.84 0.87
C ARG A 63 9.12 10.50 1.20
N ALA A 64 8.36 9.41 1.19
CA ALA A 64 8.88 8.08 1.48
C ALA A 64 9.74 7.50 0.35
N ARG A 65 9.64 8.04 -0.89
CA ARG A 65 10.37 7.55 -2.07
C ARG A 65 10.21 6.03 -2.28
N LEU A 66 8.94 5.58 -2.27
CA LEU A 66 8.58 4.18 -2.31
C LEU A 66 9.31 3.39 -3.40
N GLU A 67 9.72 2.17 -3.09
CA GLU A 67 10.23 1.19 -4.05
C GLU A 67 9.08 0.41 -4.73
N PRO A 68 9.31 -0.19 -5.91
CA PRO A 68 8.30 -1.00 -6.60
C PRO A 68 7.67 -2.08 -5.71
N ASP A 69 8.48 -2.74 -4.88
CA ASP A 69 8.02 -3.82 -4.00
C ASP A 69 7.11 -3.29 -2.87
N GLU A 70 7.44 -2.11 -2.32
CA GLU A 70 6.60 -1.45 -1.33
C GLU A 70 5.26 -1.03 -1.93
N VAL A 71 5.26 -0.53 -3.17
CA VAL A 71 4.01 -0.24 -3.91
C VAL A 71 3.17 -1.50 -4.07
N ASN A 72 3.78 -2.63 -4.42
CA ASN A 72 3.08 -3.90 -4.58
C ASN A 72 2.46 -4.39 -3.27
N ILE A 73 3.21 -4.31 -2.16
CA ILE A 73 2.71 -4.65 -0.81
C ILE A 73 1.51 -3.78 -0.46
N LEU A 74 1.61 -2.46 -0.64
CA LEU A 74 0.52 -1.53 -0.35
C LEU A 74 -0.71 -1.82 -1.22
N ARG A 75 -0.54 -2.12 -2.51
CA ARG A 75 -1.65 -2.51 -3.38
C ARG A 75 -2.30 -3.82 -2.93
N GLY A 76 -1.51 -4.79 -2.46
CA GLY A 76 -2.02 -6.05 -1.90
C GLY A 76 -2.90 -5.83 -0.67
N ILE A 77 -2.48 -4.96 0.26
CA ILE A 77 -3.27 -4.57 1.43
C ILE A 77 -4.60 -3.95 1.00
N LEU A 78 -4.59 -3.05 0.02
CA LEU A 78 -5.80 -2.41 -0.51
C LEU A 78 -6.75 -3.42 -1.14
N SER A 79 -6.23 -4.38 -1.92
CA SER A 79 -7.03 -5.45 -2.52
C SER A 79 -7.76 -6.28 -1.47
N VAL A 80 -7.05 -6.72 -0.42
CA VAL A 80 -7.65 -7.48 0.69
C VAL A 80 -8.69 -6.65 1.45
N THR A 81 -8.42 -5.36 1.66
CA THR A 81 -9.35 -4.45 2.34
C THR A 81 -10.66 -4.30 1.56
N THR A 82 -10.58 -4.06 0.25
CA THR A 82 -11.76 -3.97 -0.64
C THR A 82 -12.53 -5.30 -0.65
N GLU A 83 -11.84 -6.43 -0.75
CA GLU A 83 -12.48 -7.74 -0.72
C GLU A 83 -13.21 -8.00 0.60
N TYR A 84 -12.57 -7.69 1.72
CA TYR A 84 -13.17 -7.84 3.05
C TYR A 84 -14.43 -6.99 3.20
N ASN A 85 -14.40 -5.74 2.74
CA ASN A 85 -15.55 -4.85 2.73
C ASN A 85 -16.70 -5.40 1.86
N ALA A 86 -16.38 -5.93 0.67
CA ALA A 86 -17.38 -6.55 -0.20
C ALA A 86 -18.04 -7.76 0.47
N ARG A 87 -17.25 -8.65 1.08
CA ARG A 87 -17.76 -9.81 1.83
C ARG A 87 -18.66 -9.41 3.00
N LEU A 88 -18.31 -8.36 3.74
CA LEU A 88 -19.17 -7.84 4.81
C LEU A 88 -20.49 -7.30 4.25
N LYS A 89 -20.44 -6.49 3.20
CA LYS A 89 -21.64 -5.94 2.56
C LYS A 89 -22.60 -7.04 2.07
N SER A 90 -22.07 -8.11 1.50
CA SER A 90 -22.87 -9.27 1.09
C SER A 90 -23.55 -9.98 2.26
N ARG A 91 -22.85 -10.13 3.40
CA ARG A 91 -23.44 -10.73 4.62
C ARG A 91 -24.61 -9.90 5.16
N TYR A 92 -24.44 -8.58 5.28
CA TYR A 92 -25.53 -7.69 5.72
C TYR A 92 -26.73 -7.72 4.76
N GLN A 93 -26.51 -7.81 3.46
CA GLN A 93 -27.60 -7.85 2.47
C GLN A 93 -28.40 -9.16 2.53
N GLN A 94 -27.75 -10.28 2.86
CA GLN A 94 -28.41 -11.58 3.04
C GLN A 94 -29.30 -11.57 4.29
N GLU A 95 -28.77 -11.15 5.44
CA GLU A 95 -29.52 -11.08 6.70
C GLU A 95 -30.77 -10.17 6.60
N ASN A 96 -30.63 -9.00 5.96
CA ASN A 96 -31.77 -8.09 5.76
C ASN A 96 -32.84 -8.65 4.81
N ARG A 97 -32.45 -9.44 3.80
CA ARG A 97 -33.39 -10.11 2.88
C ARG A 97 -34.17 -11.23 3.57
N ASP A 98 -33.53 -12.00 4.44
CA ASP A 98 -34.17 -13.11 5.14
C ASP A 98 -35.17 -12.62 6.20
N THR A 99 -34.87 -11.47 6.82
CA THR A 99 -35.78 -10.80 7.77
C THR A 99 -37.03 -10.26 7.08
N GLN A 100 -36.91 -9.71 5.87
CA GLN A 100 -38.04 -9.18 5.08
C GLN A 100 -38.93 -10.26 4.46
N LYS A 101 -38.46 -11.50 4.33
CA LYS A 101 -39.26 -12.62 3.80
C LYS A 101 -40.12 -13.33 4.85
N HIS A 102 -39.92 -13.04 6.14
CA HIS A 102 -40.66 -13.63 7.26
C HIS A 102 -41.65 -12.64 7.92
N GLN A 103 -41.85 -11.45 7.32
CA GLN A 103 -42.97 -10.54 7.59
C GLN A 103 -43.98 -10.63 6.44
#